data_AF-A0A951E3U7-F1
#
_entry.id   AF-A0A951E3U7-F1
#
_cell.length_a   1.000
_cell.length_b   1.000
_cell.length_c   1.000
_cell.angle_alpha   90.00
_cell.angle_beta   90.00
_cell.angle_gamma   90.00
#
_symmetry.space_group_name_H-M   'P 1'
#
loop_
_entity.id
_entity.type
_entity.pdbx_description
1 polymer ?
#
loop_
_entity_poly.entity_id
_entity_poly.type
_entity_poly.pdbx_seq_one_letter_code
_entity_poly.pdbx_strand_id
1 'polypeptide(L)'
;MGEPVNPDVTTVQKAEAPRADLRPENIQDAVIRLAGNSQDGIQTAGAFLARLAGRSAQDVMTYMTIPATISGGPSIFQVRIGTGEVLSAGDEADFLVAFYQHSYQDHLGFLKDGGILLYDSDNVEPNLDDKRFTYVGVPITGLTVEALGGTAKDRGKNIFVLGLICKVFHLDSDKMKRIITEKFGGKDESVVNTALMAFQAGYNYPVGNVLKHLYQFEKIEKPGGRPQITMDGNTAIAYGLIAGGVRFGAGYPITPWSSVMEILRRELPKYGGIFVQAEDELASVSIAIGMSYSGWLACTGSAGPGISLKAEAIGWASMAEIPLVICNIQRGGPSTGLPTNVEQSDLHQAIFGSHGDSPRVVLAAATVEDCFYISIEAARIAKKYSTPVFILSDTSLATRIEAFDEPDLAKLMVDPKPDLTPRQSHVPYPIDQITQHVPPGTRILDGKYPLLSGLEHDEMGHPTGSPKLHMAMTAKRRNK
;
A
#
# COMPACT_ATOMS: atom_id res chain seq x y z
N MET A 1 72.40 -21.78 56.54
CA MET A 1 71.70 -22.77 55.67
C MET A 1 70.36 -23.05 56.32
N GLY A 2 69.19 -22.69 55.81
CA GLY A 2 68.77 -21.99 54.60
C GLY A 2 67.27 -21.68 54.76
N GLU A 3 66.85 -20.54 54.22
CA GLU A 3 65.54 -19.86 54.31
C GLU A 3 64.32 -20.63 53.75
N PRO A 4 63.07 -20.15 54.02
CA PRO A 4 61.82 -20.86 53.75
C PRO A 4 61.29 -20.65 52.33
N VAL A 5 60.46 -21.59 51.85
CA VAL A 5 59.74 -21.47 50.57
C VAL A 5 58.23 -21.58 50.81
N ASN A 6 57.54 -20.52 50.42
CA ASN A 6 56.09 -20.39 50.28
C ASN A 6 55.65 -20.93 48.91
N PRO A 7 54.46 -21.53 48.76
CA PRO A 7 53.75 -21.42 47.50
C PRO A 7 52.33 -20.87 47.67
N ASP A 8 52.06 -19.88 46.82
CA ASP A 8 50.81 -19.17 46.63
C ASP A 8 49.59 -20.06 46.34
N VAL A 9 48.50 -19.67 47.00
CA VAL A 9 47.15 -19.35 46.47
C VAL A 9 46.79 -19.96 45.10
N THR A 10 45.73 -20.77 45.08
CA THR A 10 44.63 -20.60 44.10
C THR A 10 43.36 -21.30 44.58
N THR A 11 42.49 -20.51 45.20
CA THR A 11 41.07 -20.81 45.38
C THR A 11 40.40 -20.89 44.01
N VAL A 12 40.02 -22.10 43.58
CA VAL A 12 39.10 -22.27 42.44
C VAL A 12 37.69 -22.02 42.95
N GLN A 13 37.26 -20.75 42.91
CA GLN A 13 35.83 -20.44 42.87
C GLN A 13 35.31 -20.84 41.49
N LYS A 14 34.54 -21.92 41.44
CA LYS A 14 33.65 -22.22 40.30
C LYS A 14 32.59 -21.12 40.26
N ALA A 15 32.72 -20.20 39.32
CA ALA A 15 31.63 -19.32 38.93
C ALA A 15 30.64 -20.14 38.08
N GLU A 16 29.47 -20.47 38.62
CA GLU A 16 28.30 -20.80 37.82
C GLU A 16 27.66 -19.49 37.36
N ALA A 17 27.65 -19.27 36.05
CA ALA A 17 26.69 -18.39 35.40
C ALA A 17 25.79 -19.29 34.54
N PRO A 18 24.45 -19.24 34.66
CA PRO A 18 23.58 -19.93 33.74
C PRO A 18 23.70 -19.21 32.39
N ARG A 19 24.35 -19.84 31.41
CA ARG A 19 24.29 -19.40 30.00
C ARG A 19 22.81 -19.38 29.60
N ALA A 20 22.29 -18.23 29.20
CA ALA A 20 20.97 -18.15 28.58
C ALA A 20 20.88 -19.19 27.45
N ASP A 21 19.79 -19.95 27.44
CA ASP A 21 19.53 -20.94 26.40
C ASP A 21 19.07 -20.21 25.12
N LEU A 22 20.04 -19.74 24.34
CA LEU A 22 19.81 -19.00 23.09
C LEU A 22 19.36 -19.91 21.93
N ARG A 23 18.84 -21.10 22.21
CA ARG A 23 18.17 -21.89 21.18
C ARG A 23 16.90 -21.17 20.74
N PRO A 24 16.65 -21.05 19.43
CA PRO A 24 15.45 -20.41 18.95
C PRO A 24 14.22 -21.21 19.37
N GLU A 25 13.22 -20.50 19.88
CA GLU A 25 11.87 -20.99 20.09
C GLU A 25 11.09 -20.90 18.76
N ASN A 26 10.41 -21.99 18.39
CA ASN A 26 9.59 -21.99 17.19
C ASN A 26 8.28 -21.24 17.44
N ILE A 27 7.97 -20.31 16.54
CA ILE A 27 6.73 -19.53 16.56
C ILE A 27 6.02 -19.61 15.20
N GLN A 28 4.69 -19.52 15.23
CA GLN A 28 3.87 -19.50 14.02
C GLN A 28 3.77 -18.10 13.43
N ASP A 29 3.60 -17.09 14.28
CA ASP A 29 3.58 -15.69 13.89
C ASP A 29 4.13 -14.77 14.99
N ALA A 30 4.38 -13.51 14.63
CA ALA A 30 4.70 -12.45 15.56
C ALA A 30 4.25 -11.09 15.04
N VAL A 31 3.65 -10.29 15.91
CA VAL A 31 3.30 -8.89 15.69
C VAL A 31 4.40 -8.01 16.27
N ILE A 32 5.11 -7.30 15.41
CA ILE A 32 6.18 -6.38 15.76
C ILE A 32 5.71 -4.96 15.48
N ARG A 33 5.60 -4.14 16.52
CA ARG A 33 5.24 -2.72 16.43
C ARG A 33 6.47 -1.85 16.65
N LEU A 34 6.78 -1.00 15.68
CA LEU A 34 7.80 0.03 15.76
C LEU A 34 7.11 1.37 16.04
N ALA A 35 7.49 2.05 17.11
CA ALA A 35 6.91 3.32 17.54
C ALA A 35 7.97 4.39 17.78
N GLY A 36 7.81 5.53 17.12
CA GLY A 36 8.75 6.65 17.17
C GLY A 36 8.22 7.83 16.36
N ASN A 37 9.09 8.58 15.69
CA ASN A 37 8.67 9.71 14.87
C ASN A 37 8.79 9.38 13.37
N SER A 38 8.02 10.08 12.54
CA SER A 38 8.04 9.90 11.08
C SER A 38 9.42 10.12 10.44
N GLN A 39 10.28 10.91 11.08
CA GLN A 39 11.63 11.22 10.59
C GLN A 39 12.64 10.08 10.84
N ASP A 40 12.33 9.14 11.73
CA ASP A 40 13.25 8.05 12.07
C ASP A 40 13.29 6.94 11.01
N GLY A 41 12.43 7.01 10.00
CA GLY A 41 12.37 6.03 8.92
C GLY A 41 11.76 4.69 9.36
N ILE A 42 10.86 4.72 10.34
CA ILE A 42 10.14 3.55 10.87
C ILE A 42 9.34 2.84 9.78
N GLN A 43 8.73 3.60 8.87
CA GLN A 43 8.01 3.08 7.71
C GLN A 43 8.95 2.32 6.76
N THR A 44 10.19 2.80 6.65
CA THR A 44 11.20 2.14 5.81
C THR A 44 11.65 0.81 6.43
N ALA A 45 11.89 0.77 7.75
CA ALA A 45 12.22 -0.48 8.43
C ALA A 45 11.09 -1.51 8.34
N GLY A 46 9.86 -1.07 8.56
CA GLY A 46 8.67 -1.90 8.38
C GLY A 46 8.53 -2.49 6.97
N ALA A 47 8.73 -1.66 5.94
CA ALA A 47 8.69 -2.11 4.54
C ALA A 47 9.83 -3.10 4.21
N PHE A 48 11.01 -2.97 4.83
CA PHE A 48 12.09 -3.96 4.70
C PHE A 48 11.70 -5.32 5.29
N LEU A 49 11.10 -5.33 6.48
CA LEU A 49 10.60 -6.56 7.11
C LEU A 49 9.54 -7.24 6.24
N ALA A 50 8.59 -6.47 5.71
CA ALA A 50 7.55 -7.02 4.82
C ALA A 50 8.11 -7.61 3.53
N ARG A 51 9.08 -6.94 2.90
CA ARG A 51 9.77 -7.48 1.72
C ARG A 51 10.58 -8.73 2.03
N LEU A 52 11.23 -8.79 3.19
CA LEU A 52 11.98 -9.98 3.59
C LEU A 52 11.06 -11.18 3.83
N ALA A 53 9.91 -10.95 4.48
CA ALA A 53 8.90 -11.98 4.71
C ALA A 53 8.43 -12.59 3.39
N GLY A 54 8.00 -11.76 2.43
CA GLY A 54 7.59 -12.26 1.10
C GLY A 54 8.70 -12.97 0.33
N ARG A 55 9.96 -12.50 0.38
CA ARG A 55 11.13 -13.20 -0.20
C ARG A 55 11.51 -14.50 0.52
N SER A 56 10.90 -14.76 1.67
CA SER A 56 11.13 -15.95 2.47
C SER A 56 9.91 -16.87 2.49
N ALA A 57 8.94 -16.64 1.59
CA ALA A 57 7.68 -17.38 1.48
C ALA A 57 6.85 -17.37 2.77
N GLN A 58 6.99 -16.31 3.56
CA GLN A 58 6.20 -16.04 4.75
C GLN A 58 5.05 -15.10 4.38
N ASP A 59 3.91 -15.27 5.04
CA ASP A 59 2.81 -14.34 4.89
C ASP A 59 3.08 -13.13 5.78
N VAL A 60 2.68 -11.97 5.29
CA VAL A 60 2.90 -10.70 5.99
C VAL A 60 1.73 -9.77 5.77
N MET A 61 1.35 -9.07 6.84
CA MET A 61 0.46 -7.92 6.77
C MET A 61 1.04 -6.77 7.58
N THR A 62 0.96 -5.55 7.03
CA THR A 62 1.41 -4.35 7.72
C THR A 62 0.28 -3.38 8.03
N TYR A 63 0.45 -2.61 9.09
CA TYR A 63 -0.40 -1.47 9.42
C TYR A 63 0.48 -0.29 9.80
N MET A 64 0.06 0.92 9.47
CA MET A 64 0.83 2.11 9.82
C MET A 64 -0.08 3.29 10.10
N THR A 65 0.38 4.18 10.97
CA THR A 65 -0.22 5.50 11.15
C THR A 65 0.81 6.56 10.83
N ILE A 66 0.40 7.52 10.02
CA ILE A 66 1.24 8.64 9.60
C ILE A 66 0.62 9.90 10.20
N PRO A 67 1.41 10.80 10.81
CA PRO A 67 0.88 12.06 11.29
C PRO A 67 0.32 12.88 10.13
N ALA A 68 -0.76 13.63 10.39
CA ALA A 68 -1.34 14.52 9.38
C ALA A 68 -0.43 15.73 9.07
N THR A 69 0.56 16.01 9.92
CA THR A 69 1.50 17.13 9.79
C THR A 69 2.75 16.75 9.00
N ILE A 70 3.04 17.51 7.94
CA ILE A 70 4.24 17.32 7.10
C ILE A 70 5.54 17.55 7.89
N SER A 71 5.51 18.39 8.92
CA SER A 71 6.64 18.60 9.84
C SER A 71 7.03 17.35 10.62
N GLY A 72 6.21 16.30 10.54
CA GLY A 72 6.36 15.02 11.22
C GLY A 72 5.62 14.98 12.55
N GLY A 73 5.93 13.95 13.33
CA GLY A 73 5.28 13.64 14.60
C GLY A 73 5.31 12.15 14.91
N PRO A 74 4.64 11.72 15.99
CA PRO A 74 4.51 10.31 16.34
C PRO A 74 3.96 9.49 15.18
N SER A 75 4.56 8.32 14.95
CA SER A 75 4.16 7.40 13.90
C SER A 75 4.43 5.98 14.36
N ILE A 76 3.56 5.06 13.93
CA ILE A 76 3.79 3.63 14.10
C ILE A 76 3.88 2.90 12.77
N PHE A 77 4.64 1.82 12.80
CA PHE A 77 4.57 0.77 11.81
C PHE A 77 4.46 -0.57 12.53
N GLN A 78 3.44 -1.34 12.19
CA GLN A 78 3.24 -2.69 12.68
C GLN A 78 3.38 -3.67 11.52
N VAL A 79 4.12 -4.74 11.77
CA VAL A 79 4.27 -5.86 10.84
C VAL A 79 3.92 -7.14 11.57
N ARG A 80 3.03 -7.92 11.00
CA ARG A 80 2.77 -9.29 11.44
C ARG A 80 3.35 -10.23 10.40
N ILE A 81 4.32 -11.04 10.81
CA ILE A 81 4.95 -12.07 9.98
C ILE A 81 4.47 -13.41 10.48
N GLY A 82 4.06 -14.30 9.57
CA GLY A 82 3.55 -15.61 9.92
C GLY A 82 3.93 -16.68 8.91
N THR A 83 3.82 -17.94 9.34
CA THR A 83 4.13 -19.12 8.52
C THR A 83 2.87 -19.68 7.85
N GLY A 84 1.68 -19.36 8.38
CA GLY A 84 0.37 -19.58 7.78
C GLY A 84 -0.34 -18.27 7.44
N GLU A 85 -1.64 -18.34 7.14
CA GLU A 85 -2.43 -17.19 6.68
C GLU A 85 -2.47 -16.05 7.70
N VAL A 86 -1.89 -14.91 7.34
CA VAL A 86 -1.97 -13.66 8.11
C VAL A 86 -3.13 -12.81 7.59
N LEU A 87 -4.28 -12.89 8.26
CA LEU A 87 -5.52 -12.23 7.81
C LEU A 87 -5.75 -10.83 8.42
N SER A 88 -4.96 -10.44 9.42
CA SER A 88 -5.04 -9.12 10.05
C SER A 88 -3.68 -8.68 10.59
N ALA A 89 -3.47 -7.37 10.75
CA ALA A 89 -2.24 -6.85 11.33
C ALA A 89 -2.06 -7.18 12.82
N GLY A 90 -3.13 -7.59 13.52
CA GLY A 90 -3.17 -7.85 14.97
C GLY A 90 -3.51 -6.61 15.79
N ASP A 91 -4.28 -6.78 16.87
CA ASP A 91 -4.65 -5.67 17.77
C ASP A 91 -3.50 -5.32 18.72
N GLU A 92 -2.87 -6.35 19.28
CA GLU A 92 -1.77 -6.25 20.23
C GLU A 92 -0.46 -6.76 19.62
N ALA A 93 0.64 -6.11 20.01
CA ALA A 93 2.00 -6.48 19.63
C ALA A 93 2.54 -7.57 20.57
N ASP A 94 3.30 -8.51 20.00
CA ASP A 94 4.17 -9.41 20.77
C ASP A 94 5.48 -8.71 21.14
N PHE A 95 5.92 -7.80 20.25
CA PHE A 95 7.13 -6.99 20.39
C PHE A 95 6.83 -5.52 20.13
N LEU A 96 7.12 -4.68 21.10
CA LEU A 96 7.09 -3.22 20.96
C LEU A 96 8.53 -2.69 20.91
N VAL A 97 8.88 -2.00 19.83
CA VAL A 97 10.11 -1.22 19.73
C VAL A 97 9.80 0.26 19.94
N ALA A 98 10.23 0.82 21.08
CA ALA A 98 10.01 2.22 21.43
C ALA A 98 11.30 3.05 21.28
N PHE A 99 11.30 4.01 20.36
CA PHE A 99 12.46 4.89 20.12
C PHE A 99 12.54 6.05 21.11
N TYR A 100 11.41 6.47 21.69
CA TYR A 100 11.32 7.65 22.57
C TYR A 100 10.30 7.43 23.69
N GLN A 101 10.42 8.25 24.75
CA GLN A 101 9.57 8.13 25.94
C GLN A 101 8.06 8.21 25.61
N HIS A 102 7.64 9.13 24.74
CA HIS A 102 6.24 9.23 24.33
C HIS A 102 5.80 7.97 23.57
N SER A 103 6.66 7.41 22.72
CA SER A 103 6.37 6.18 21.98
C SER A 103 6.17 4.98 22.91
N TYR A 104 6.94 4.91 24.00
CA TYR A 104 6.71 3.93 25.05
C TYR A 104 5.36 4.17 25.75
N GLN A 105 5.11 5.40 26.23
CA GLN A 105 3.89 5.72 26.98
C GLN A 105 2.60 5.52 26.17
N ASP A 106 2.59 5.96 24.91
CA ASP A 106 1.42 5.92 24.04
C ASP A 106 1.11 4.51 23.53
N HIS A 107 2.10 3.60 23.51
CA HIS A 107 1.96 2.27 22.90
C HIS A 107 2.13 1.09 23.83
N LEU A 108 2.56 1.27 25.08
CA LEU A 108 2.71 0.17 26.05
C LEU A 108 1.39 -0.60 26.26
N GLY A 109 0.25 0.10 26.24
CA GLY A 109 -1.07 -0.51 26.39
C GLY A 109 -1.49 -1.45 25.24
N PHE A 110 -0.72 -1.47 24.14
CA PHE A 110 -0.93 -2.39 23.01
C PHE A 110 0.08 -3.53 22.98
N LEU A 111 0.98 -3.64 23.96
CA LEU A 111 1.86 -4.79 24.11
C LEU A 111 1.13 -5.85 24.95
N LYS A 112 1.12 -7.10 24.47
CA LYS A 112 0.49 -8.21 25.21
C LYS A 112 1.17 -8.44 26.55
N ASP A 113 0.43 -8.95 27.52
CA ASP A 113 1.02 -9.52 28.74
C ASP A 113 1.99 -10.64 28.36
N GLY A 114 3.20 -10.60 28.91
CA GLY A 114 4.32 -11.48 28.54
C GLY A 114 5.13 -10.99 27.33
N GLY A 115 4.68 -9.94 26.64
CA GLY A 115 5.35 -9.36 25.48
C GLY A 115 6.70 -8.72 25.79
N ILE A 116 7.46 -8.43 24.74
CA ILE A 116 8.82 -7.87 24.82
C ILE A 116 8.78 -6.38 24.48
N LEU A 117 9.21 -5.55 25.43
CA LEU A 117 9.48 -4.14 25.22
C LEU A 117 10.97 -3.95 24.94
N LEU A 118 11.28 -3.72 23.67
CA LEU A 118 12.60 -3.29 23.22
C LEU A 118 12.62 -1.76 23.15
N TYR A 119 13.53 -1.10 23.85
CA TYR A 119 13.52 0.36 23.91
C TYR A 119 14.91 0.95 23.75
N ASP A 120 14.95 2.16 23.20
CA ASP A 120 16.17 2.97 23.17
C ASP A 120 16.47 3.51 24.57
N SER A 121 17.40 2.89 25.29
CA SER A 121 17.75 3.29 26.66
C SER A 121 18.41 4.67 26.73
N ASP A 122 18.82 5.24 25.60
CA ASP A 122 19.29 6.63 25.55
C ASP A 122 18.15 7.65 25.65
N ASN A 123 16.92 7.23 25.34
CA ASN A 123 15.75 8.11 25.19
C ASN A 123 14.51 7.65 25.97
N VAL A 124 14.55 6.47 26.61
CA VAL A 124 13.41 5.85 27.27
C VAL A 124 13.80 5.33 28.65
N GLU A 125 13.03 5.75 29.65
CA GLU A 125 13.05 5.25 31.03
C GLU A 125 11.71 4.54 31.31
N PRO A 126 11.67 3.20 31.24
CA PRO A 126 10.45 2.44 31.49
C PRO A 126 10.17 2.27 32.99
N ASN A 127 8.92 1.97 33.33
CA ASN A 127 8.56 1.54 34.68
C ASN A 127 8.91 0.05 34.85
N LEU A 128 10.08 -0.24 35.42
CA LEU A 128 10.55 -1.61 35.63
C LEU A 128 9.78 -2.39 36.71
N ASP A 129 8.91 -1.73 37.48
CA ASP A 129 8.04 -2.40 38.47
C ASP A 129 6.83 -3.08 37.83
N ASP A 130 6.46 -2.70 36.62
CA ASP A 130 5.42 -3.38 35.85
C ASP A 130 5.97 -4.73 35.35
N LYS A 131 5.59 -5.84 36.00
CA LYS A 131 6.12 -7.18 35.70
C LYS A 131 5.38 -7.88 34.56
N ARG A 132 4.47 -7.19 33.85
CA ARG A 132 3.75 -7.77 32.71
C ARG A 132 4.65 -7.98 31.50
N PHE A 133 5.77 -7.26 31.39
CA PHE A 133 6.61 -7.27 30.18
C PHE A 133 8.04 -7.71 30.44
N THR A 134 8.69 -8.19 29.39
CA THR A 134 10.15 -8.37 29.37
C THR A 134 10.82 -7.13 28.80
N TYR A 135 11.69 -6.50 29.58
CA TYR A 135 12.36 -5.23 29.23
C TYR A 135 13.73 -5.49 28.60
N VAL A 136 13.94 -4.95 27.39
CA VAL A 136 15.19 -5.04 26.63
C VAL A 136 15.67 -3.64 26.29
N GLY A 137 16.46 -3.05 27.20
CA GLY A 137 17.07 -1.75 27.00
C GLY A 137 18.33 -1.83 26.15
N VAL A 138 18.36 -1.09 25.04
CA VAL A 138 19.50 -0.99 24.14
C VAL A 138 19.82 0.49 23.89
N PRO A 139 21.07 0.96 24.02
CA PRO A 139 21.42 2.35 23.70
C PRO A 139 21.51 2.53 22.17
N ILE A 140 20.35 2.48 21.50
CA ILE A 140 20.22 2.41 20.04
C ILE A 140 20.81 3.67 19.42
N THR A 141 20.53 4.84 20.00
CA THR A 141 21.03 6.11 19.48
C THR A 141 22.56 6.16 19.57
N GLY A 142 23.13 5.91 20.73
CA GLY A 142 24.57 5.94 20.97
C GLY A 142 25.32 4.93 20.09
N LEU A 143 24.85 3.69 20.03
CA LEU A 143 25.48 2.64 19.22
C LEU A 143 25.37 2.90 17.72
N THR A 144 24.26 3.47 17.26
CA THR A 144 24.13 3.87 15.85
C THR A 144 25.13 4.97 15.51
N VAL A 145 25.27 5.99 16.37
CA VAL A 145 26.22 7.09 16.16
C VAL A 145 27.66 6.60 16.16
N GLU A 146 28.01 5.69 17.08
CA GLU A 146 29.33 5.05 17.13
C GLU A 146 29.62 4.26 15.85
N ALA A 147 28.69 3.41 15.41
CA ALA A 147 28.83 2.60 14.20
C ALA A 147 29.01 3.43 12.93
N LEU A 148 28.48 4.65 12.90
CA LEU A 148 28.54 5.56 11.75
C LEU A 148 29.65 6.63 11.86
N GLY A 149 30.52 6.54 12.87
CA GLY A 149 31.66 7.44 13.01
C GLY A 149 31.30 8.86 13.48
N GLY A 150 30.23 9.02 14.27
CA GLY A 150 29.94 10.26 15.03
C GLY A 150 29.26 11.40 14.26
N THR A 151 29.18 11.34 12.93
CA THR A 151 28.66 12.46 12.10
C THR A 151 27.17 12.35 11.77
N ALA A 152 26.55 11.18 11.99
CA ALA A 152 25.17 10.89 11.64
C ALA A 152 24.28 10.82 12.90
N LYS A 153 24.09 11.96 13.58
CA LYS A 153 23.56 11.99 14.96
C LYS A 153 22.17 11.35 15.15
N ASP A 154 21.37 11.20 14.09
CA ASP A 154 20.05 10.54 14.16
C ASP A 154 19.71 9.69 12.92
N ARG A 155 20.65 9.45 12.01
CA ARG A 155 20.38 8.71 10.77
C ARG A 155 20.77 7.24 10.94
N GLY A 156 19.86 6.32 10.66
CA GLY A 156 20.16 4.88 10.62
C GLY A 156 19.67 4.07 11.83
N LYS A 157 19.05 4.69 12.84
CA LYS A 157 18.49 3.98 14.01
C LYS A 157 17.51 2.89 13.59
N ASN A 158 16.67 3.19 12.60
CA ASN A 158 15.75 2.23 12.00
C ASN A 158 16.46 1.03 11.35
N ILE A 159 17.61 1.23 10.71
CA ILE A 159 18.41 0.16 10.10
C ILE A 159 19.17 -0.64 11.17
N PHE A 160 19.63 0.01 12.24
CA PHE A 160 20.17 -0.67 13.41
C PHE A 160 19.12 -1.60 14.05
N VAL A 161 17.92 -1.07 14.32
CA VAL A 161 16.79 -1.84 14.84
C VAL A 161 16.41 -2.98 13.89
N LEU A 162 16.47 -2.77 12.58
CA LEU A 162 16.25 -3.82 11.59
C LEU A 162 17.24 -4.98 11.76
N GLY A 163 18.52 -4.68 11.96
CA GLY A 163 19.56 -5.69 12.26
C GLY A 163 19.26 -6.45 13.55
N LEU A 164 18.86 -5.73 14.59
CA LEU A 164 18.48 -6.30 15.89
C LEU A 164 17.29 -7.25 15.78
N ILE A 165 16.23 -6.84 15.08
CA ILE A 165 15.04 -7.67 14.81
C ILE A 165 15.44 -8.91 14.00
N CYS A 166 16.26 -8.76 12.95
CA CYS A 166 16.75 -9.90 12.19
C CYS A 166 17.48 -10.92 13.07
N LYS A 167 18.25 -10.45 14.06
CA LYS A 167 18.93 -11.32 15.02
C LYS A 167 17.95 -12.01 15.97
N VAL A 168 17.01 -11.26 16.56
CA VAL A 168 16.03 -11.76 17.53
C VAL A 168 15.11 -12.82 16.91
N PHE A 169 14.69 -12.62 15.66
CA PHE A 169 13.76 -13.51 14.96
C PHE A 169 14.43 -14.50 13.98
N HIS A 170 15.76 -14.65 14.05
CA HIS A 170 16.53 -15.53 13.15
C HIS A 170 16.18 -15.33 11.66
N LEU A 171 15.96 -14.09 11.25
CA LEU A 171 15.63 -13.75 9.86
C LEU A 171 16.88 -13.84 8.98
N ASP A 172 16.69 -14.10 7.69
CA ASP A 172 17.78 -14.23 6.71
C ASP A 172 18.51 -12.90 6.51
N SER A 173 19.66 -12.76 7.19
CA SER A 173 20.47 -11.55 7.17
C SER A 173 21.05 -11.24 5.80
N ASP A 174 21.36 -12.26 5.00
CA ASP A 174 21.99 -12.06 3.69
C ASP A 174 20.95 -11.57 2.68
N LYS A 175 19.74 -12.13 2.70
CA LYS A 175 18.60 -11.57 1.96
C LYS A 175 18.30 -10.14 2.40
N MET A 176 18.30 -9.85 3.70
CA MET A 176 18.05 -8.49 4.19
C MET A 176 19.08 -7.50 3.65
N LYS A 177 20.38 -7.82 3.71
CA LYS A 177 21.46 -6.99 3.15
C LYS A 177 21.24 -6.72 1.66
N ARG A 178 20.85 -7.73 0.88
CA ARG A 178 20.51 -7.55 -0.54
C ARG A 178 19.34 -6.60 -0.74
N ILE A 179 18.26 -6.73 0.02
CA ILE A 179 17.09 -5.82 -0.06
C ILE A 179 17.52 -4.37 0.28
N ILE A 180 18.36 -4.18 1.30
CA ILE A 180 18.92 -2.86 1.66
C ILE A 180 19.72 -2.30 0.49
N THR A 181 20.64 -3.08 -0.08
CA THR A 181 21.46 -2.66 -1.23
C THR A 181 20.60 -2.27 -2.44
N GLU A 182 19.59 -3.06 -2.79
CA GLU A 182 18.68 -2.77 -3.90
C GLU A 182 17.89 -1.47 -3.68
N LYS A 183 17.42 -1.21 -2.45
CA LYS A 183 16.65 -0.01 -2.11
C LYS A 183 17.45 1.29 -2.32
N PHE A 184 18.76 1.22 -2.09
CA PHE A 184 19.68 2.34 -2.28
C PHE A 184 20.44 2.27 -3.61
N GLY A 185 20.07 1.35 -4.51
CA GLY A 185 20.63 1.24 -5.85
C GLY A 185 20.51 2.55 -6.64
N GLY A 186 21.58 2.91 -7.36
CA GLY A 186 21.66 4.17 -8.09
C GLY A 186 22.03 5.40 -7.24
N LYS A 187 22.18 5.25 -5.91
CA LYS A 187 22.82 6.26 -5.05
C LYS A 187 24.32 5.98 -4.93
N ASP A 188 25.03 6.94 -4.31
CA ASP A 188 26.44 6.79 -3.97
C ASP A 188 26.68 5.58 -3.06
N GLU A 189 27.76 4.84 -3.31
CA GLU A 189 28.11 3.60 -2.60
C GLU A 189 28.29 3.83 -1.10
N SER A 190 28.74 5.02 -0.69
CA SER A 190 28.86 5.41 0.72
C SER A 190 27.52 5.34 1.47
N VAL A 191 26.40 5.61 0.80
CA VAL A 191 25.05 5.55 1.41
C VAL A 191 24.68 4.10 1.73
N VAL A 192 24.94 3.19 0.78
CA VAL A 192 24.70 1.75 0.96
C VAL A 192 25.58 1.22 2.09
N ASN A 193 26.87 1.54 2.08
CA ASN A 193 27.82 1.11 3.10
C ASN A 193 27.43 1.61 4.49
N THR A 194 26.99 2.87 4.61
CA THR A 194 26.47 3.44 5.86
C THR A 194 25.28 2.64 6.38
N ALA A 195 24.30 2.33 5.51
CA ALA A 195 23.15 1.52 5.90
C ALA A 195 23.55 0.11 6.35
N LEU A 196 24.45 -0.56 5.61
CA LEU A 196 24.93 -1.89 5.95
C LEU A 196 25.74 -1.92 7.25
N MET A 197 26.53 -0.88 7.55
CA MET A 197 27.23 -0.74 8.82
C MET A 197 26.26 -0.61 10.00
N ALA A 198 25.24 0.25 9.89
CA ALA A 198 24.20 0.37 10.92
C ALA A 198 23.46 -0.96 11.13
N PHE A 199 23.10 -1.65 10.04
CA PHE A 199 22.45 -2.96 10.09
C PHE A 199 23.33 -4.00 10.81
N GLN A 200 24.61 -4.07 10.45
CA GLN A 200 25.54 -5.03 11.01
C GLN A 200 25.83 -4.76 12.51
N ALA A 201 25.89 -3.49 12.91
CA ALA A 201 26.03 -3.10 14.31
C ALA A 201 24.83 -3.58 15.14
N GLY A 202 23.61 -3.38 14.65
CA GLY A 202 22.39 -3.89 15.30
C GLY A 202 22.33 -5.41 15.35
N TYR A 203 22.67 -6.09 14.25
CA TYR A 203 22.66 -7.56 14.17
C TYR A 203 23.68 -8.22 15.12
N ASN A 204 24.82 -7.57 15.35
CA ASN A 204 25.89 -8.07 16.22
C ASN A 204 25.71 -7.68 17.69
N TYR A 205 24.71 -6.86 18.02
CA TYR A 205 24.50 -6.44 19.41
C TYR A 205 24.15 -7.66 20.30
N PRO A 206 24.82 -7.85 21.44
CA PRO A 206 24.69 -9.05 22.27
C PRO A 206 23.41 -9.03 23.10
N VAL A 207 22.25 -9.28 22.47
CA VAL A 207 20.95 -9.39 23.15
C VAL A 207 20.85 -10.58 24.10
N GLY A 208 21.69 -11.61 23.93
CA GLY A 208 21.57 -12.88 24.64
C GLY A 208 21.82 -12.84 26.15
N ASN A 209 22.29 -11.72 26.70
CA ASN A 209 22.37 -11.51 28.15
C ASN A 209 21.06 -10.92 28.72
N VAL A 210 20.16 -10.42 27.86
CA VAL A 210 18.94 -9.68 28.24
C VAL A 210 17.68 -10.45 27.79
N LEU A 211 17.71 -11.03 26.59
CA LEU A 211 16.66 -11.93 26.10
C LEU A 211 16.97 -13.39 26.45
N LYS A 212 15.98 -14.09 27.02
CA LYS A 212 16.09 -15.50 27.39
C LYS A 212 15.99 -16.45 26.20
N HIS A 213 15.27 -16.05 25.16
CA HIS A 213 15.02 -16.82 23.95
C HIS A 213 15.23 -15.96 22.71
N LEU A 214 15.68 -16.60 21.64
CA LEU A 214 15.55 -16.09 20.29
C LEU A 214 14.34 -16.79 19.65
N TYR A 215 13.85 -16.27 18.53
CA TYR A 215 12.64 -16.77 17.89
C TYR A 215 12.96 -17.23 16.48
N GLN A 216 12.31 -18.29 16.03
CA GLN A 216 12.39 -18.76 14.65
C GLN A 216 10.98 -19.08 14.16
N PHE A 217 10.63 -18.52 13.00
CA PHE A 217 9.40 -18.88 12.33
C PHE A 217 9.46 -20.33 11.85
N GLU A 218 8.42 -21.11 12.14
CA GLU A 218 8.28 -22.47 11.64
C GLU A 218 8.43 -22.54 10.12
N LYS A 219 9.24 -23.48 9.62
CA LYS A 219 9.39 -23.64 8.18
C LYS A 219 8.23 -24.47 7.63
N ILE A 220 7.28 -23.82 6.96
CA ILE A 220 6.23 -24.51 6.21
C ILE A 220 6.67 -24.59 4.74
N GLU A 221 6.86 -25.81 4.24
CA GLU A 221 7.02 -26.00 2.80
C GLU A 221 5.66 -25.77 2.13
N LYS A 222 5.58 -24.80 1.21
CA LYS A 222 4.42 -24.58 0.35
C LYS A 222 4.65 -25.31 -1.00
N PRO A 223 4.30 -26.62 -1.13
CA PRO A 223 4.50 -27.34 -2.39
C PRO A 223 3.62 -26.76 -3.50
N GLY A 224 4.22 -26.41 -4.64
CA GLY A 224 3.50 -26.03 -5.86
C GLY A 224 3.02 -24.58 -5.95
N GLY A 225 3.41 -23.70 -5.02
CA GLY A 225 3.09 -22.27 -5.09
C GLY A 225 3.80 -21.54 -6.23
N ARG A 226 3.15 -20.50 -6.79
CA ARG A 226 3.83 -19.54 -7.67
C ARG A 226 4.83 -18.70 -6.84
N PRO A 227 5.84 -18.08 -7.47
CA PRO A 227 6.62 -17.05 -6.79
C PRO A 227 5.69 -16.02 -6.15
N GLN A 228 6.01 -15.53 -4.96
CA GLN A 228 5.25 -14.46 -4.32
C GLN A 228 5.86 -13.10 -4.64
N ILE A 229 5.00 -12.09 -4.71
CA ILE A 229 5.37 -10.68 -4.78
C ILE A 229 4.84 -9.93 -3.56
N THR A 230 5.46 -8.79 -3.25
CA THR A 230 5.03 -7.91 -2.15
C THR A 230 4.83 -6.50 -2.68
N MET A 231 3.67 -5.92 -2.42
CA MET A 231 3.38 -4.52 -2.71
C MET A 231 2.28 -4.00 -1.77
N ASP A 232 2.03 -2.70 -1.82
CA ASP A 232 0.87 -2.08 -1.17
C ASP A 232 -0.37 -2.01 -2.08
N GLY A 233 -1.55 -1.77 -1.51
CA GLY A 233 -2.81 -1.74 -2.24
C GLY A 233 -2.88 -0.66 -3.33
N ASN A 234 -2.30 0.52 -3.11
CA ASN A 234 -2.29 1.56 -4.14
C ASN A 234 -1.38 1.19 -5.31
N THR A 235 -0.24 0.56 -5.03
CA THR A 235 0.63 -0.04 -6.04
C THR A 235 -0.10 -1.15 -6.82
N ALA A 236 -0.84 -2.01 -6.12
CA ALA A 236 -1.65 -3.07 -6.74
C ALA A 236 -2.75 -2.51 -7.65
N ILE A 237 -3.49 -1.48 -7.22
CA ILE A 237 -4.47 -0.77 -8.06
C ILE A 237 -3.80 -0.22 -9.31
N ALA A 238 -2.68 0.49 -9.18
CA ALA A 238 -2.00 1.11 -10.32
C ALA A 238 -1.58 0.07 -11.36
N TYR A 239 -0.95 -1.03 -10.94
CA TYR A 239 -0.55 -2.10 -11.85
C TYR A 239 -1.73 -2.91 -12.40
N GLY A 240 -2.79 -3.10 -11.60
CA GLY A 240 -4.03 -3.74 -12.04
C GLY A 240 -4.74 -2.93 -13.13
N LEU A 241 -4.78 -1.60 -13.03
CA LEU A 241 -5.31 -0.71 -14.06
C LEU A 241 -4.50 -0.84 -15.37
N ILE A 242 -3.17 -0.83 -15.28
CA ILE A 242 -2.28 -1.00 -16.45
C ILE A 242 -2.51 -2.37 -17.11
N ALA A 243 -2.56 -3.44 -16.30
CA ALA A 243 -2.83 -4.79 -16.76
C ALA A 243 -4.23 -4.91 -17.41
N GLY A 244 -5.24 -4.22 -16.86
CA GLY A 244 -6.59 -4.11 -17.42
C GLY A 244 -6.68 -3.31 -18.74
N GLY A 245 -5.56 -2.76 -19.20
CA GLY A 245 -5.48 -2.01 -20.46
C GLY A 245 -5.84 -0.54 -20.32
N VAL A 246 -5.75 0.04 -19.12
CA VAL A 246 -5.78 1.51 -18.97
C VAL A 246 -4.46 2.06 -19.51
N ARG A 247 -4.57 3.12 -20.33
CA ARG A 247 -3.42 3.86 -20.87
C ARG A 247 -3.45 5.34 -20.52
N PHE A 248 -4.61 5.87 -20.19
CA PHE A 248 -4.78 7.29 -19.97
C PHE A 248 -5.46 7.55 -18.63
N GLY A 249 -5.19 8.71 -18.04
CA GLY A 249 -5.88 9.12 -16.85
C GLY A 249 -5.52 10.53 -16.42
N ALA A 250 -6.32 11.05 -15.50
CA ALA A 250 -6.05 12.34 -14.89
C ALA A 250 -6.53 12.37 -13.44
N GLY A 251 -5.84 13.13 -12.60
CA GLY A 251 -6.16 13.24 -11.18
C GLY A 251 -5.66 14.54 -10.56
N TYR A 252 -6.18 14.84 -9.37
CA TYR A 252 -5.67 15.89 -8.49
C TYR A 252 -5.09 15.24 -7.22
N PRO A 253 -3.91 15.66 -6.73
CA PRO A 253 -3.29 15.02 -5.57
C PRO A 253 -4.13 15.18 -4.30
N ILE A 254 -4.41 14.07 -3.63
CA ILE A 254 -5.10 14.01 -2.34
C ILE A 254 -4.71 12.71 -1.62
N THR A 255 -4.49 12.77 -0.30
CA THR A 255 -4.26 11.56 0.52
C THR A 255 -5.54 10.72 0.61
N PRO A 256 -5.53 9.39 0.38
CA PRO A 256 -4.38 8.52 0.07
C PRO A 256 -4.17 8.26 -1.45
N TRP A 257 -4.99 8.83 -2.32
CA TRP A 257 -4.96 8.61 -3.78
C TRP A 257 -3.63 8.99 -4.49
N SER A 258 -2.90 9.99 -3.99
CA SER A 258 -1.71 10.54 -4.67
C SER A 258 -0.67 9.50 -5.10
N SER A 259 -0.44 8.44 -4.33
CA SER A 259 0.57 7.43 -4.69
C SER A 259 0.17 6.62 -5.93
N VAL A 260 -1.13 6.38 -6.15
CA VAL A 260 -1.61 5.77 -7.41
C VAL A 260 -1.29 6.68 -8.59
N MET A 261 -1.54 8.00 -8.45
CA MET A 261 -1.23 8.98 -9.49
C MET A 261 0.26 9.01 -9.84
N GLU A 262 1.13 8.98 -8.84
CA GLU A 262 2.59 8.99 -9.04
C GLU A 262 3.07 7.77 -9.79
N ILE A 263 2.54 6.58 -9.45
CA ILE A 263 2.87 5.33 -10.14
C ILE A 263 2.37 5.40 -11.59
N LEU A 264 1.11 5.75 -11.82
CA LEU A 264 0.55 5.83 -13.17
C LEU A 264 1.28 6.87 -14.03
N ARG A 265 1.66 8.03 -13.48
CA ARG A 265 2.45 9.05 -14.20
C ARG A 265 3.83 8.53 -14.61
N ARG A 266 4.46 7.70 -13.78
CA ARG A 266 5.76 7.08 -14.07
C ARG A 266 5.64 5.92 -15.06
N GLU A 267 4.59 5.10 -14.93
CA GLU A 267 4.47 3.82 -15.64
C GLU A 267 3.74 3.93 -16.97
N LEU A 268 2.64 4.69 -17.08
CA LEU A 268 1.83 4.76 -18.31
C LEU A 268 2.62 5.17 -19.58
N PRO A 269 3.62 6.08 -19.54
CA PRO A 269 4.44 6.40 -20.71
C PRO A 269 5.16 5.19 -21.32
N LYS A 270 5.50 4.18 -20.51
CA LYS A 270 6.15 2.94 -20.98
C LYS A 270 5.21 2.08 -21.83
N TYR A 271 3.91 2.32 -21.74
CA TYR A 271 2.86 1.60 -22.45
C TYR A 271 2.14 2.48 -23.49
N GLY A 272 2.75 3.60 -23.90
CA GLY A 272 2.17 4.54 -24.87
C GLY A 272 1.05 5.41 -24.31
N GLY A 273 0.95 5.49 -22.99
CA GLY A 273 -0.07 6.22 -22.25
C GLY A 273 0.42 7.49 -21.56
N ILE A 274 -0.47 8.26 -20.96
CA ILE A 274 -0.16 9.50 -20.21
C ILE A 274 -1.08 9.62 -18.99
N PHE A 275 -0.52 10.05 -17.86
CA PHE A 275 -1.29 10.50 -16.70
C PHE A 275 -1.13 12.02 -16.49
N VAL A 276 -2.23 12.76 -16.42
CA VAL A 276 -2.22 14.22 -16.24
C VAL A 276 -2.53 14.59 -14.79
N GLN A 277 -1.69 15.42 -14.18
CA GLN A 277 -2.06 16.13 -12.96
C GLN A 277 -2.83 17.39 -13.37
N ALA A 278 -4.12 17.45 -13.01
CA ALA A 278 -4.94 18.62 -13.28
C ALA A 278 -4.82 19.67 -12.15
N GLU A 279 -5.44 20.82 -12.36
CA GLU A 279 -5.56 21.93 -11.41
C GLU A 279 -6.53 21.64 -10.25
N ASP A 280 -7.54 20.79 -10.48
CA ASP A 280 -8.53 20.37 -9.49
C ASP A 280 -9.23 19.04 -9.86
N GLU A 281 -10.17 18.61 -9.03
CA GLU A 281 -10.96 17.40 -9.25
C GLU A 281 -11.94 17.48 -10.44
N LEU A 282 -12.47 18.67 -10.77
CA LEU A 282 -13.40 18.89 -11.87
C LEU A 282 -12.70 18.75 -13.23
N ALA A 283 -11.56 19.41 -13.37
CA ALA A 283 -10.70 19.33 -14.54
C ALA A 283 -10.19 17.90 -14.74
N SER A 284 -9.71 17.24 -13.67
CA SER A 284 -9.17 15.89 -13.80
C SER A 284 -10.20 14.85 -14.26
N VAL A 285 -11.45 14.88 -13.78
CA VAL A 285 -12.47 13.95 -14.29
C VAL A 285 -12.87 14.28 -15.73
N SER A 286 -12.97 15.56 -16.07
CA SER A 286 -13.30 16.00 -17.43
C SER A 286 -12.24 15.59 -18.45
N ILE A 287 -10.96 15.73 -18.11
CA ILE A 287 -9.84 15.25 -18.92
C ILE A 287 -9.90 13.73 -19.09
N ALA A 288 -10.15 12.98 -18.02
CA ALA A 288 -10.24 11.52 -18.08
C ALA A 288 -11.42 11.05 -18.97
N ILE A 289 -12.57 11.71 -18.90
CA ILE A 289 -13.71 11.45 -19.79
C ILE A 289 -13.34 11.73 -21.25
N GLY A 290 -12.66 12.85 -21.54
CA GLY A 290 -12.19 13.16 -22.89
C GLY A 290 -11.18 12.13 -23.42
N MET A 291 -10.25 11.69 -22.57
CA MET A 291 -9.33 10.60 -22.89
C MET A 291 -10.07 9.28 -23.15
N SER A 292 -11.13 9.00 -22.40
CA SER A 292 -11.94 7.81 -22.66
C SER A 292 -12.65 7.88 -24.02
N TYR A 293 -13.28 9.01 -24.31
CA TYR A 293 -13.95 9.24 -25.60
C TYR A 293 -13.03 9.09 -26.81
N SER A 294 -11.72 9.31 -26.63
CA SER A 294 -10.72 9.09 -27.69
C SER A 294 -10.54 7.62 -28.13
N GLY A 295 -11.30 6.68 -27.56
CA GLY A 295 -11.27 5.26 -27.90
C GLY A 295 -10.44 4.41 -26.94
N TRP A 296 -9.97 4.99 -25.85
CA TRP A 296 -9.20 4.30 -24.82
C TRP A 296 -10.04 4.12 -23.55
N LEU A 297 -9.66 3.19 -22.69
CA LEU A 297 -10.14 3.23 -21.31
C LEU A 297 -9.24 4.18 -20.52
N ALA A 298 -9.89 5.11 -19.82
CA ALA A 298 -9.21 6.05 -18.94
C ALA A 298 -9.57 5.80 -17.48
N CYS A 299 -8.75 6.33 -16.58
CA CYS A 299 -9.03 6.33 -15.15
C CYS A 299 -8.92 7.73 -14.53
N THR A 300 -9.62 7.92 -13.43
CA THR A 300 -9.42 9.02 -12.48
C THR A 300 -9.57 8.47 -11.06
N GLY A 301 -9.30 9.27 -10.06
CA GLY A 301 -9.51 8.88 -8.68
C GLY A 301 -9.39 10.04 -7.72
N SER A 302 -9.74 9.77 -6.47
CA SER A 302 -9.68 10.72 -5.36
C SER A 302 -9.96 9.99 -4.02
N ALA A 303 -10.29 10.76 -2.99
CA ALA A 303 -10.98 10.35 -1.77
C ALA A 303 -12.33 11.09 -1.67
N GLY A 304 -13.15 10.80 -0.65
CA GLY A 304 -14.49 11.39 -0.44
C GLY A 304 -14.69 12.87 -0.84
N PRO A 305 -13.84 13.84 -0.42
CA PRO A 305 -14.00 15.24 -0.82
C PRO A 305 -13.94 15.46 -2.33
N GLY A 306 -12.96 14.85 -2.99
CA GLY A 306 -12.79 15.02 -4.42
C GLY A 306 -13.76 14.18 -5.25
N ILE A 307 -14.26 13.06 -4.72
CA ILE A 307 -15.40 12.35 -5.32
C ILE A 307 -16.66 13.22 -5.32
N SER A 308 -16.90 14.00 -4.25
CA SER A 308 -18.01 14.97 -4.23
C SER A 308 -17.91 15.97 -5.38
N LEU A 309 -16.72 16.51 -5.63
CA LEU A 309 -16.50 17.47 -6.72
C LEU A 309 -16.71 16.81 -8.09
N LYS A 310 -16.26 15.57 -8.28
CA LYS A 310 -16.40 14.84 -9.56
C LYS A 310 -17.83 14.41 -9.89
N ALA A 311 -18.77 14.49 -8.94
CA ALA A 311 -20.08 13.87 -9.03
C ALA A 311 -20.90 14.30 -10.27
N GLU A 312 -20.83 15.57 -10.67
CA GLU A 312 -21.52 16.09 -11.85
C GLU A 312 -20.99 15.43 -13.14
N ALA A 313 -19.68 15.47 -13.35
CA ALA A 313 -19.04 14.89 -14.54
C ALA A 313 -19.17 13.37 -14.59
N ILE A 314 -19.20 12.68 -13.43
CA ILE A 314 -19.48 11.24 -13.37
C ILE A 314 -20.93 10.94 -13.80
N GLY A 315 -21.87 11.79 -13.39
CA GLY A 315 -23.26 11.72 -13.88
C GLY A 315 -23.33 11.94 -15.39
N TRP A 316 -22.57 12.91 -15.90
CA TRP A 316 -22.44 13.15 -17.34
C TRP A 316 -21.87 11.94 -18.09
N ALA A 317 -20.82 11.29 -17.57
CA ALA A 317 -20.25 10.08 -18.16
C ALA A 317 -21.24 8.91 -18.17
N SER A 318 -22.13 8.84 -17.17
CA SER A 318 -23.20 7.83 -17.13
C SER A 318 -24.27 8.10 -18.19
N MET A 319 -24.69 9.36 -18.33
CA MET A 319 -25.63 9.81 -19.37
C MET A 319 -25.08 9.56 -20.78
N ALA A 320 -23.82 9.93 -21.00
CA ALA A 320 -23.12 9.79 -22.27
C ALA A 320 -22.59 8.36 -22.52
N GLU A 321 -22.81 7.43 -21.58
CA GLU A 321 -22.35 6.04 -21.65
C GLU A 321 -20.85 5.91 -21.96
N ILE A 322 -20.01 6.65 -21.22
CA ILE A 322 -18.56 6.66 -21.39
C ILE A 322 -17.89 5.72 -20.38
N PRO A 323 -17.01 4.79 -20.83
CA PRO A 323 -16.32 3.86 -19.95
C PRO A 323 -15.22 4.54 -19.13
N LEU A 324 -15.38 4.61 -17.81
CA LEU A 324 -14.43 5.29 -16.93
C LEU A 324 -14.20 4.47 -15.65
N VAL A 325 -12.94 4.24 -15.28
CA VAL A 325 -12.62 3.66 -13.96
C VAL A 325 -12.35 4.80 -12.96
N ILE A 326 -13.03 4.76 -11.82
CA ILE A 326 -12.93 5.78 -10.76
C ILE A 326 -12.46 5.11 -9.48
N CYS A 327 -11.23 5.40 -9.08
CA CYS A 327 -10.70 4.90 -7.80
C CYS A 327 -11.08 5.86 -6.68
N ASN A 328 -11.91 5.42 -5.73
CA ASN A 328 -12.14 6.12 -4.48
C ASN A 328 -11.35 5.44 -3.36
N ILE A 329 -10.24 6.06 -2.96
CA ILE A 329 -9.42 5.59 -1.84
C ILE A 329 -9.93 6.29 -0.58
N GLN A 330 -10.85 5.62 0.12
CA GLN A 330 -11.63 6.19 1.20
C GLN A 330 -10.75 6.55 2.41
N ARG A 331 -11.14 7.61 3.12
CA ARG A 331 -10.50 8.09 4.35
C ARG A 331 -11.56 8.66 5.30
N GLY A 332 -11.20 8.93 6.55
CA GLY A 332 -12.14 9.47 7.54
C GLY A 332 -12.83 10.76 7.09
N GLY A 333 -14.16 10.77 7.11
CA GLY A 333 -15.00 11.94 6.80
C GLY A 333 -15.68 12.52 8.05
N PRO A 334 -16.71 13.39 7.90
CA PRO A 334 -17.11 14.09 6.67
C PRO A 334 -16.22 15.33 6.38
N SER A 335 -16.44 15.98 5.23
CA SER A 335 -15.65 17.15 4.78
C SER A 335 -14.16 16.79 4.70
N THR A 336 -13.23 17.65 5.15
CA THR A 336 -11.81 17.32 5.24
C THR A 336 -11.56 16.06 6.07
N GLY A 337 -12.33 15.90 7.15
CA GLY A 337 -12.32 14.75 8.04
C GLY A 337 -10.97 14.44 8.66
N LEU A 338 -10.57 13.18 8.59
CA LEU A 338 -9.31 12.62 9.11
C LEU A 338 -8.49 12.04 7.93
N PRO A 339 -7.70 12.86 7.22
CA PRO A 339 -7.07 12.47 5.96
C PRO A 339 -6.16 11.25 6.01
N THR A 340 -5.61 10.94 7.19
CA THR A 340 -4.67 9.83 7.44
C THR A 340 -5.31 8.65 8.17
N ASN A 341 -6.62 8.69 8.43
CA ASN A 341 -7.34 7.63 9.11
C ASN A 341 -8.17 6.81 8.13
N VAL A 342 -8.38 5.55 8.48
CA VAL A 342 -9.21 4.61 7.74
C VAL A 342 -10.68 4.83 8.07
N GLU A 343 -11.52 4.87 7.04
CA GLU A 343 -12.97 4.80 7.15
C GLU A 343 -13.52 4.32 5.81
N GLN A 344 -14.66 3.63 5.83
CA GLN A 344 -15.33 3.09 4.63
C GLN A 344 -16.74 3.70 4.50
N SER A 345 -16.83 5.03 4.59
CA SER A 345 -18.09 5.78 4.68
C SER A 345 -18.57 6.37 3.35
N ASP A 346 -17.86 6.15 2.24
CA ASP A 346 -18.20 6.74 0.94
C ASP A 346 -19.10 5.84 0.08
N LEU A 347 -19.53 4.66 0.57
CA LEU A 347 -20.33 3.71 -0.24
C LEU A 347 -21.59 4.36 -0.85
N HIS A 348 -22.36 5.11 -0.05
CA HIS A 348 -23.55 5.79 -0.57
C HIS A 348 -23.22 6.92 -1.54
N GLN A 349 -22.10 7.62 -1.34
CA GLN A 349 -21.63 8.63 -2.29
C GLN A 349 -21.23 7.98 -3.62
N ALA A 350 -20.57 6.83 -3.58
CA ALA A 350 -20.19 6.08 -4.77
C ALA A 350 -21.40 5.53 -5.53
N ILE A 351 -22.49 5.14 -4.86
CA ILE A 351 -23.71 4.63 -5.51
C ILE A 351 -24.60 5.79 -5.98
N PHE A 352 -24.89 6.75 -5.10
CA PHE A 352 -25.97 7.75 -5.26
C PHE A 352 -25.49 9.20 -5.38
N GLY A 353 -24.18 9.47 -5.45
CA GLY A 353 -23.64 10.83 -5.35
C GLY A 353 -23.94 11.77 -6.51
N SER A 354 -24.57 11.31 -7.60
CA SER A 354 -24.88 12.11 -8.79
C SER A 354 -26.38 12.34 -8.88
N HIS A 355 -26.81 13.47 -9.44
CA HIS A 355 -28.22 13.80 -9.61
C HIS A 355 -28.90 12.91 -10.69
N GLY A 356 -30.21 12.69 -10.52
CA GLY A 356 -31.01 11.86 -11.42
C GLY A 356 -30.75 10.35 -11.25
N ASP A 357 -31.48 9.53 -12.02
CA ASP A 357 -31.28 8.08 -12.06
C ASP A 357 -30.02 7.74 -12.90
N SER A 358 -28.85 7.82 -12.26
CA SER A 358 -27.54 7.63 -12.88
C SER A 358 -26.90 6.32 -12.40
N PRO A 359 -27.25 5.16 -12.98
CA PRO A 359 -26.72 3.87 -12.56
C PRO A 359 -25.22 3.76 -12.84
N ARG A 360 -24.51 3.08 -11.93
CA ARG A 360 -23.07 2.82 -12.02
C ARG A 360 -22.72 1.54 -11.29
N VAL A 361 -21.58 0.97 -11.62
CA VAL A 361 -21.05 -0.22 -10.93
C VAL A 361 -20.09 0.22 -9.84
N VAL A 362 -20.19 -0.38 -8.67
CA VAL A 362 -19.29 -0.13 -7.54
C VAL A 362 -18.71 -1.47 -7.09
N LEU A 363 -17.38 -1.56 -7.13
CA LEU A 363 -16.62 -2.70 -6.64
C LEU A 363 -15.81 -2.25 -5.41
N ALA A 364 -15.59 -3.12 -4.43
CA ALA A 364 -14.78 -2.81 -3.25
C ALA A 364 -13.72 -3.90 -3.04
N ALA A 365 -12.46 -3.50 -2.88
CA ALA A 365 -11.36 -4.42 -2.62
C ALA A 365 -11.37 -4.88 -1.15
N ALA A 366 -11.09 -6.16 -0.89
CA ALA A 366 -10.97 -6.69 0.47
C ALA A 366 -9.51 -6.87 0.93
N THR A 367 -8.59 -7.12 -0.02
CA THR A 367 -7.16 -7.37 0.22
C THR A 367 -6.27 -6.58 -0.76
N VAL A 368 -4.96 -6.60 -0.56
CA VAL A 368 -4.00 -6.01 -1.51
C VAL A 368 -3.98 -6.79 -2.82
N GLU A 369 -4.14 -8.12 -2.77
CA GLU A 369 -4.29 -8.93 -3.98
C GLU A 369 -5.55 -8.54 -4.77
N ASP A 370 -6.68 -8.36 -4.07
CA ASP A 370 -7.93 -7.92 -4.69
C ASP A 370 -7.79 -6.56 -5.38
N CYS A 371 -7.06 -5.62 -4.79
CA CYS A 371 -6.78 -4.32 -5.41
C CYS A 371 -6.23 -4.44 -6.84
N PHE A 372 -5.40 -5.45 -7.12
CA PHE A 372 -4.91 -5.75 -8.46
C PHE A 372 -6.01 -6.34 -9.36
N TYR A 373 -6.65 -7.42 -8.96
CA TYR A 373 -7.62 -8.13 -9.81
C TYR A 373 -8.93 -7.35 -10.02
N ILE A 374 -9.41 -6.63 -9.01
CA ILE A 374 -10.61 -5.81 -9.10
C ILE A 374 -10.44 -4.64 -10.07
N SER A 375 -9.21 -4.17 -10.23
CA SER A 375 -8.87 -3.11 -11.19
C SER A 375 -8.95 -3.62 -12.63
N ILE A 376 -8.54 -4.88 -12.87
CA ILE A 376 -8.74 -5.57 -14.15
C ILE A 376 -10.23 -5.80 -14.40
N GLU A 377 -10.98 -6.25 -13.39
CA GLU A 377 -12.41 -6.49 -13.53
C GLU A 377 -13.20 -5.19 -13.75
N ALA A 378 -12.87 -4.11 -13.04
CA ALA A 378 -13.44 -2.79 -13.28
C ALA A 378 -13.19 -2.32 -14.71
N ALA A 379 -11.99 -2.53 -15.25
CA ALA A 379 -11.68 -2.20 -16.64
C ALA A 379 -12.51 -3.01 -17.65
N ARG A 380 -12.73 -4.30 -17.38
CA ARG A 380 -13.59 -5.17 -18.21
C ARG A 380 -15.04 -4.71 -18.18
N ILE A 381 -15.60 -4.48 -16.99
CA ILE A 381 -16.98 -4.02 -16.81
C ILE A 381 -17.18 -2.65 -17.47
N ALA A 382 -16.27 -1.69 -17.23
CA ALA A 382 -16.35 -0.35 -17.79
C ALA A 382 -16.43 -0.41 -19.31
N LYS A 383 -15.51 -1.14 -19.95
CA LYS A 383 -15.49 -1.31 -21.42
C LYS A 383 -16.70 -2.08 -21.95
N LYS A 384 -17.09 -3.17 -21.28
CA LYS A 384 -18.17 -4.04 -21.75
C LYS A 384 -19.52 -3.33 -21.73
N TYR A 385 -19.81 -2.57 -20.68
CA TYR A 385 -21.11 -1.94 -20.45
C TYR A 385 -21.11 -0.42 -20.69
N SER A 386 -19.99 0.15 -21.14
CA SER A 386 -19.84 1.58 -21.46
C SER A 386 -20.40 2.46 -20.34
N THR A 387 -19.85 2.27 -19.14
CA THR A 387 -20.35 2.90 -17.91
C THR A 387 -19.20 3.26 -16.98
N PRO A 388 -19.36 4.27 -16.11
CA PRO A 388 -18.46 4.48 -15.00
C PRO A 388 -18.47 3.31 -14.02
N VAL A 389 -17.29 2.91 -13.56
CA VAL A 389 -17.08 1.85 -12.56
C VAL A 389 -16.21 2.39 -11.43
N PHE A 390 -16.73 2.36 -10.21
CA PHE A 390 -15.98 2.68 -9.01
C PHE A 390 -15.20 1.49 -8.50
N ILE A 391 -13.98 1.76 -8.05
CA ILE A 391 -13.20 0.89 -7.18
C ILE A 391 -13.11 1.58 -5.83
N LEU A 392 -13.69 0.99 -4.81
CA LEU A 392 -13.54 1.40 -3.43
C LEU A 392 -12.35 0.66 -2.82
N SER A 393 -11.40 1.44 -2.31
CA SER A 393 -10.35 1.00 -1.38
C SER A 393 -10.38 1.94 -0.18
N ASP A 394 -9.38 1.88 0.69
CA ASP A 394 -9.31 2.72 1.88
C ASP A 394 -7.85 3.01 2.30
N THR A 395 -7.66 3.96 3.21
CA THR A 395 -6.35 4.34 3.75
C THR A 395 -5.56 3.16 4.32
N SER A 396 -6.23 2.13 4.86
CA SER A 396 -5.55 0.94 5.38
C SER A 396 -4.97 0.14 4.23
N LEU A 397 -5.78 -0.27 3.25
CA LEU A 397 -5.32 -1.02 2.08
C LEU A 397 -4.30 -0.24 1.25
N ALA A 398 -4.46 1.08 1.14
CA ALA A 398 -3.57 1.97 0.39
C ALA A 398 -2.10 1.88 0.83
N THR A 399 -1.86 1.56 2.10
CA THR A 399 -0.51 1.54 2.71
C THR A 399 -0.11 0.18 3.28
N ARG A 400 -1.07 -0.73 3.47
CA ARG A 400 -0.84 -2.12 3.86
C ARG A 400 -0.04 -2.84 2.78
N ILE A 401 1.04 -3.49 3.19
CA ILE A 401 1.84 -4.39 2.36
C ILE A 401 1.44 -5.83 2.69
N GLU A 402 1.12 -6.60 1.66
CA GLU A 402 0.87 -8.03 1.74
C GLU A 402 1.78 -8.79 0.78
N ALA A 403 2.02 -10.07 1.05
CA ALA A 403 2.59 -11.01 0.10
C ALA A 403 1.47 -11.84 -0.53
N PHE A 404 1.46 -11.95 -1.86
CA PHE A 404 0.51 -12.80 -2.59
C PHE A 404 1.17 -13.39 -3.82
N ASP A 405 0.52 -14.38 -4.42
CA ASP A 405 1.01 -15.08 -5.60
C ASP A 405 1.24 -14.12 -6.77
N GLU A 406 2.39 -14.23 -7.44
CA GLU A 406 2.70 -13.45 -8.63
C GLU A 406 1.65 -13.71 -9.73
N PRO A 407 0.92 -12.67 -10.18
CA PRO A 407 -0.09 -12.82 -11.22
C PRO A 407 0.49 -13.33 -12.53
N ASP A 408 -0.23 -14.22 -13.23
CA ASP A 408 0.14 -14.65 -14.58
C ASP A 408 -0.16 -13.53 -15.58
N LEU A 409 0.76 -12.57 -15.67
CA LEU A 409 0.60 -11.37 -16.49
C LEU A 409 0.37 -11.68 -17.97
N ALA A 410 0.92 -12.79 -18.48
CA ALA A 410 0.72 -13.21 -19.86
C ALA A 410 -0.75 -13.54 -20.18
N LYS A 411 -1.51 -14.04 -19.19
CA LYS A 411 -2.95 -14.30 -19.33
C LYS A 411 -3.83 -13.10 -19.01
N LEU A 412 -3.33 -12.16 -18.22
CA LEU A 412 -4.13 -11.07 -17.65
C LEU A 412 -3.99 -9.76 -18.42
N MET A 413 -2.80 -9.47 -18.97
CA MET A 413 -2.51 -8.18 -19.56
C MET A 413 -3.27 -7.96 -20.87
N VAL A 414 -3.98 -6.84 -20.94
CA VAL A 414 -4.66 -6.36 -22.14
C VAL A 414 -3.81 -5.29 -22.79
N ASP A 415 -3.52 -5.46 -24.09
CA ASP A 415 -2.93 -4.42 -24.93
C ASP A 415 -4.00 -3.81 -25.84
N PRO A 416 -4.64 -2.70 -25.45
CA PRO A 416 -5.74 -2.13 -26.19
C PRO A 416 -5.25 -1.37 -27.42
N LYS A 417 -6.09 -1.35 -28.45
CA LYS A 417 -5.92 -0.47 -29.61
C LYS A 417 -7.28 0.11 -29.98
N PRO A 418 -7.41 1.43 -30.19
CA PRO A 418 -8.61 2.01 -30.76
C PRO A 418 -8.88 1.40 -32.14
N ASP A 419 -10.12 0.96 -32.37
CA ASP A 419 -10.56 0.50 -33.67
C ASP A 419 -10.95 1.71 -34.54
N LEU A 420 -10.08 2.03 -35.50
CA LEU A 420 -10.29 3.11 -36.49
C LEU A 420 -10.78 2.58 -37.84
N THR A 421 -11.22 1.32 -37.91
CA THR A 421 -11.70 0.71 -39.17
C THR A 421 -12.88 1.51 -39.71
N PRO A 422 -12.87 1.95 -40.98
CA PRO A 422 -13.98 2.69 -41.58
C PRO A 422 -15.31 1.93 -41.47
N ARG A 423 -16.40 2.66 -41.16
CA ARG A 423 -17.74 2.08 -40.98
C ARG A 423 -18.72 2.70 -41.97
N GLN A 424 -19.66 1.90 -42.47
CA GLN A 424 -20.69 2.40 -43.39
C GLN A 424 -21.59 3.44 -42.71
N SER A 425 -22.03 3.13 -41.47
CA SER A 425 -22.81 3.99 -40.59
C SER A 425 -22.52 3.61 -39.12
N HIS A 426 -22.94 4.44 -38.17
CA HIS A 426 -22.86 4.14 -36.74
C HIS A 426 -24.00 4.82 -35.98
N VAL A 427 -24.69 4.03 -35.14
CA VAL A 427 -25.68 4.53 -34.19
C VAL A 427 -24.99 4.57 -32.82
N PRO A 428 -24.76 5.76 -32.22
CA PRO A 428 -24.03 5.87 -30.96
C PRO A 428 -24.80 5.32 -29.77
N TYR A 429 -26.12 5.50 -29.71
CA TYR A 429 -26.94 5.08 -28.56
C TYR A 429 -28.07 4.13 -28.98
N PRO A 430 -27.78 2.96 -29.55
CA PRO A 430 -28.83 2.02 -29.96
C PRO A 430 -29.69 1.63 -28.75
N ILE A 431 -31.02 1.71 -28.86
CA ILE A 431 -31.92 1.41 -27.72
C ILE A 431 -31.84 -0.05 -27.29
N ASP A 432 -31.70 -0.96 -28.26
CA ASP A 432 -31.77 -2.41 -28.03
C ASP A 432 -30.39 -3.07 -27.85
N GLN A 433 -29.31 -2.29 -27.73
CA GLN A 433 -27.94 -2.80 -27.62
C GLN A 433 -27.13 -1.99 -26.61
N ILE A 434 -26.05 -2.59 -26.11
CA ILE A 434 -25.08 -1.86 -25.29
C ILE A 434 -24.35 -0.85 -26.19
N THR A 435 -24.32 0.41 -25.75
CA THR A 435 -23.57 1.48 -26.43
C THR A 435 -22.10 1.12 -26.57
N GLN A 436 -21.55 1.33 -27.77
CA GLN A 436 -20.12 1.18 -28.06
C GLN A 436 -19.70 2.34 -28.95
N HIS A 437 -19.15 3.39 -28.34
CA HIS A 437 -18.69 4.58 -29.05
C HIS A 437 -17.58 4.25 -30.05
N VAL A 438 -17.59 4.96 -31.17
CA VAL A 438 -16.48 4.93 -32.13
C VAL A 438 -15.43 5.99 -31.78
N PRO A 439 -14.13 5.65 -31.79
CA PRO A 439 -13.10 6.64 -31.53
C PRO A 439 -13.15 7.77 -32.58
N PRO A 440 -13.00 9.04 -32.16
CA PRO A 440 -12.75 10.14 -33.07
C PRO A 440 -11.60 9.83 -34.05
N GLY A 441 -11.79 10.18 -35.32
CA GLY A 441 -10.87 9.81 -36.41
C GLY A 441 -11.28 8.56 -37.18
N THR A 442 -12.24 7.77 -36.68
CA THR A 442 -12.87 6.69 -37.45
C THR A 442 -13.68 7.28 -38.61
N ARG A 443 -13.45 6.80 -39.84
CA ARG A 443 -14.17 7.29 -41.03
C ARG A 443 -15.57 6.69 -41.10
N ILE A 444 -16.60 7.53 -41.07
CA ILE A 444 -18.00 7.13 -41.30
C ILE A 444 -18.38 7.48 -42.74
N LEU A 445 -18.69 6.47 -43.56
CA LEU A 445 -18.82 6.62 -45.02
C LEU A 445 -20.09 7.34 -45.47
N ASP A 446 -21.17 7.29 -44.68
CA ASP A 446 -22.40 8.04 -44.96
C ASP A 446 -22.35 9.51 -44.51
N GLY A 447 -21.23 9.93 -43.89
CA GLY A 447 -20.99 11.30 -43.45
C GLY A 447 -21.71 11.71 -42.15
N LYS A 448 -22.43 10.79 -41.49
CA LYS A 448 -23.16 11.09 -40.24
C LYS A 448 -22.32 10.70 -39.03
N TYR A 449 -21.71 11.71 -38.40
CA TYR A 449 -20.90 11.51 -37.20
C TYR A 449 -21.77 11.53 -35.94
N PRO A 450 -21.45 10.70 -34.93
CA PRO A 450 -22.20 10.63 -33.69
C PRO A 450 -22.06 11.93 -32.88
N LEU A 451 -23.12 12.30 -32.18
CA LEU A 451 -23.10 13.39 -31.20
C LEU A 451 -22.95 12.82 -29.79
N LEU A 452 -22.06 13.42 -29.02
CA LEU A 452 -21.92 13.15 -27.59
C LEU A 452 -22.68 14.21 -26.82
N SER A 453 -23.57 13.80 -25.90
CA SER A 453 -24.47 14.73 -25.22
C SER A 453 -24.67 14.37 -23.75
N GLY A 454 -24.71 15.39 -22.89
CA GLY A 454 -25.19 15.27 -21.50
C GLY A 454 -26.69 15.54 -21.35
N LEU A 455 -27.36 15.99 -22.42
CA LEU A 455 -28.82 16.09 -22.44
C LEU A 455 -29.42 14.72 -22.75
N GLU A 456 -30.68 14.50 -22.36
CA GLU A 456 -31.42 13.34 -22.86
C GLU A 456 -31.47 13.39 -24.40
N HIS A 457 -31.28 12.24 -25.03
CA HIS A 457 -31.00 12.17 -26.45
C HIS A 457 -31.69 11.00 -27.17
N ASP A 458 -31.85 11.15 -28.48
CA ASP A 458 -32.21 10.04 -29.37
C ASP A 458 -31.02 9.11 -29.65
N GLU A 459 -31.22 8.07 -30.45
CA GLU A 459 -30.18 7.07 -30.78
C GLU A 459 -28.96 7.66 -31.49
N MET A 460 -29.08 8.86 -32.07
CA MET A 460 -28.01 9.59 -32.75
C MET A 460 -27.32 10.63 -31.85
N GLY A 461 -27.80 10.82 -30.62
CA GLY A 461 -27.26 11.79 -29.67
C GLY A 461 -27.89 13.18 -29.76
N HIS A 462 -28.94 13.38 -30.56
CA HIS A 462 -29.61 14.68 -30.64
C HIS A 462 -30.50 14.90 -29.41
N PRO A 463 -30.48 16.10 -28.81
CA PRO A 463 -31.32 16.40 -27.66
C PRO A 463 -32.81 16.15 -27.92
N THR A 464 -33.49 15.53 -26.97
CA THR A 464 -34.92 15.23 -27.07
C THR A 464 -35.66 15.46 -25.74
N GLY A 465 -36.87 16.03 -25.83
CA GLY A 465 -37.80 16.16 -24.71
C GLY A 465 -38.93 15.12 -24.75
N SER A 466 -38.83 14.11 -25.61
CA SER A 466 -39.89 13.10 -25.78
C SER A 466 -40.00 12.20 -24.55
N PRO A 467 -41.18 12.14 -23.87
CA PRO A 467 -41.37 11.27 -22.72
C PRO A 467 -41.13 9.79 -23.02
N LYS A 468 -41.55 9.34 -24.21
CA LYS A 468 -41.38 7.95 -24.65
C LYS A 468 -39.89 7.59 -24.80
N LEU A 469 -39.09 8.48 -25.41
CA LEU A 469 -37.65 8.24 -25.57
C LEU A 469 -36.93 8.33 -24.23
N HIS A 470 -37.29 9.28 -23.37
CA HIS A 470 -36.73 9.38 -22.02
C HIS A 470 -36.92 8.09 -21.22
N MET A 471 -38.13 7.52 -21.24
CA MET A 471 -38.40 6.22 -20.60
C MET A 471 -37.54 5.10 -21.19
N ALA A 472 -37.45 5.00 -22.52
CA ALA A 472 -36.70 3.95 -23.20
C ALA A 472 -35.18 4.05 -22.94
N MET A 473 -34.60 5.24 -23.09
CA MET A 473 -33.17 5.47 -22.87
C MET A 473 -32.78 5.31 -21.40
N THR A 474 -33.64 5.73 -20.47
CA THR A 474 -33.41 5.51 -19.03
C THR A 474 -33.45 4.01 -18.70
N ALA A 475 -34.43 3.27 -19.22
CA ALA A 475 -34.49 1.82 -19.05
C ALA A 475 -33.26 1.12 -19.64
N LYS A 476 -32.83 1.52 -20.84
CA LYS A 476 -31.60 1.02 -21.48
C LYS A 476 -30.38 1.22 -20.58
N ARG A 477 -30.13 2.45 -20.12
CA ARG A 477 -28.97 2.77 -19.25
C ARG A 477 -29.00 2.00 -17.93
N ARG A 478 -30.19 1.64 -17.43
CA ARG A 478 -30.38 0.85 -16.20
C ARG A 478 -30.28 -0.66 -16.40
N ASN A 479 -30.67 -1.18 -17.57
CA ASN A 479 -30.74 -2.62 -17.85
C ASN A 479 -29.40 -3.22 -18.30
N LYS A 480 -28.52 -2.41 -18.91
CA LYS A 480 -27.15 -2.84 -19.22
C LYS A 480 -26.37 -3.13 -17.95
#